data_AF-A0A443HXE2-F1
#
_entry.id   AF-A0A443HXE2-F1
#
_cell.length_a   1.000
_cell.length_b   1.000
_cell.length_c   1.000
_cell.angle_alpha   90.00
_cell.angle_beta   90.00
_cell.angle_gamma   90.00
#
_symmetry.space_group_name_H-M   'P 1'
#
loop_
_entity.id
_entity.type
_entity.pdbx_description
1 polymer ?
#
loop_
_entity_poly.entity_id
_entity_poly.type
_entity_poly.pdbx_seq_one_letter_code
_entity_poly.pdbx_strand_id
1 'polypeptide(L)'
;MASISGARDESQLPPAEAALLELAGNDRRDALSLSDKESLTLRLYDQILEQALERALLEQDVEEASDDDDVEQQIAIAERELLEARATYSVRKKAVEAVLMTDPSLKAVHLKAVSPAERALLPLIHRRDVLALVHENLAAAHTEILEALSNAEVDNRQITEKNQRLVRTLLELTDQESSWKEEITDPKLRAQLQELEAGHKKSRARWETIKGIASAVVVASGVDWARDDALRELVLDESDD
;
A
#
# COMPACT_ATOMS: atom_id res chain seq x y z
N MET A 1 -14.86 -8.48 -16.23
CA MET A 1 -13.67 -9.22 -15.76
C MET A 1 -12.62 -9.18 -16.85
N ALA A 2 -11.71 -8.20 -16.78
CA ALA A 2 -10.55 -8.14 -17.66
C ALA A 2 -9.32 -8.14 -16.74
N SER A 3 -8.62 -9.26 -16.72
CA SER A 3 -7.35 -9.41 -16.00
C SER A 3 -6.30 -8.58 -16.72
N ILE A 4 -5.91 -7.45 -16.12
CA ILE A 4 -4.72 -6.69 -16.52
C ILE A 4 -3.53 -7.43 -15.91
N SER A 5 -3.13 -8.54 -16.55
CA SER A 5 -1.82 -9.15 -16.31
C SER A 5 -0.89 -8.63 -17.40
N GLY A 6 -0.37 -7.41 -17.18
CA GLY A 6 0.67 -6.82 -18.01
C GLY A 6 2.03 -7.34 -17.56
N ALA A 7 2.34 -8.61 -17.85
CA ALA A 7 3.74 -9.01 -17.90
C ALA A 7 4.36 -8.31 -19.11
N ARG A 8 5.05 -7.18 -18.88
CA ARG A 8 5.84 -6.52 -19.92
C ARG A 8 6.86 -7.54 -20.44
N ASP A 9 6.83 -7.76 -21.74
CA ASP A 9 7.78 -8.59 -22.46
C ASP A 9 9.19 -8.03 -22.23
N GLU A 10 10.11 -8.81 -21.67
CA GLU A 10 11.48 -8.38 -21.31
C GLU A 10 12.27 -7.83 -22.51
N SER A 11 11.79 -8.08 -23.72
CA SER A 11 12.33 -7.62 -25.00
C SER A 11 12.12 -6.14 -25.31
N GLN A 12 11.30 -5.41 -24.52
CA GLN A 12 10.94 -4.00 -24.79
C GLN A 12 11.50 -3.01 -23.77
N LEU A 13 12.36 -3.46 -22.86
CA LEU A 13 12.88 -2.59 -21.81
C LEU A 13 13.96 -1.64 -22.37
N PRO A 14 13.96 -0.37 -21.95
CA PRO A 14 15.03 0.55 -22.28
C PRO A 14 16.37 -0.02 -21.78
N PRO A 15 17.48 0.31 -22.45
CA PRO A 15 18.78 -0.34 -22.23
C PRO A 15 19.28 -0.22 -20.78
N ALA A 16 18.91 0.86 -20.07
CA ALA A 16 19.22 1.03 -18.66
C ALA A 16 18.43 0.07 -17.75
N GLU A 17 17.14 -0.16 -18.03
CA GLU A 17 16.31 -1.10 -17.26
C GLU A 17 16.73 -2.54 -17.53
N ALA A 18 17.09 -2.87 -18.77
CA ALA A 18 17.65 -4.18 -19.12
C ALA A 18 18.97 -4.46 -18.38
N ALA A 19 19.88 -3.47 -18.30
CA ALA A 19 21.12 -3.59 -17.54
C ALA A 19 20.88 -3.73 -16.03
N LEU A 20 19.86 -3.06 -15.48
CA LEU A 20 19.46 -3.24 -14.08
C LEU A 20 18.88 -4.62 -13.82
N LEU A 21 18.11 -5.19 -14.75
CA LEU A 21 17.60 -6.55 -14.64
C LEU A 21 18.70 -7.59 -14.79
N GLU A 22 19.69 -7.36 -15.65
CA GLU A 22 20.88 -8.20 -15.73
C GLU A 22 21.67 -8.14 -14.42
N LEU A 23 21.82 -6.94 -13.85
CA LEU A 23 22.45 -6.73 -12.55
C LEU A 23 21.59 -7.27 -11.39
N ALA A 24 20.28 -7.38 -11.51
CA ALA A 24 19.39 -7.91 -10.49
C ALA A 24 19.17 -9.43 -10.64
N GLY A 25 19.34 -9.98 -11.83
CA GLY A 25 19.20 -11.39 -12.15
C GLY A 25 20.31 -12.23 -11.54
N ASN A 26 19.97 -13.36 -10.91
CA ASN A 26 20.93 -14.20 -10.19
C ASN A 26 21.98 -14.78 -11.16
N ASP A 27 23.18 -14.18 -11.23
CA ASP A 27 24.30 -14.82 -11.90
C ASP A 27 24.71 -16.06 -11.10
N ARG A 28 24.98 -17.18 -11.78
CA ARG A 28 25.39 -18.44 -11.12
C ARG A 28 26.70 -18.29 -10.33
N ARG A 29 27.44 -17.21 -10.56
CA ARG A 29 28.67 -16.81 -9.86
C ARG A 29 28.40 -16.23 -8.47
N ASP A 30 27.17 -15.80 -8.20
CA ASP A 30 26.74 -15.19 -6.94
C ASP A 30 26.20 -16.21 -5.93
N ALA A 31 25.89 -17.42 -6.40
CA ALA A 31 25.56 -18.53 -5.52
C ALA A 31 26.84 -19.00 -4.84
N LEU A 32 27.09 -18.51 -3.62
CA LEU A 32 28.02 -19.15 -2.69
C LEU A 32 27.54 -20.58 -2.49
N SER A 33 28.09 -21.53 -3.25
CA SER A 33 27.76 -22.93 -3.11
C SER A 33 28.36 -23.42 -1.80
N LEU A 34 27.53 -23.45 -0.75
CA LEU A 34 27.93 -23.96 0.55
C LEU A 34 28.37 -25.41 0.40
N SER A 35 29.53 -25.74 0.97
CA SER A 35 29.95 -27.12 1.13
C SER A 35 28.94 -27.88 2.00
N ASP A 36 28.82 -29.19 1.81
CA ASP A 36 27.97 -30.04 2.67
C ASP A 36 28.28 -29.89 4.16
N LYS A 37 29.54 -29.60 4.50
CA LYS A 37 29.97 -29.31 5.87
C LYS A 37 29.47 -27.96 6.37
N GLU A 38 29.48 -26.94 5.52
CA GLU A 38 29.00 -25.59 5.85
C GLU A 38 27.49 -25.60 6.03
N SER A 39 26.75 -26.28 5.14
CA SER A 39 25.30 -26.43 5.26
C SER A 39 24.89 -27.25 6.49
N LEU A 40 25.67 -28.28 6.86
CA LEU A 40 25.49 -29.01 8.11
C LEU A 40 25.78 -28.13 9.33
N THR A 41 26.82 -27.32 9.29
CA THR A 41 27.19 -26.41 10.39
C THR A 41 26.10 -25.37 10.65
N LEU A 42 25.53 -24.79 9.59
CA LEU A 42 24.41 -23.84 9.74
C LEU A 42 23.16 -24.53 10.31
N ARG A 43 22.82 -25.73 9.84
CA ARG A 43 21.71 -26.51 10.41
C ARG A 43 21.90 -26.82 11.90
N LEU A 44 23.11 -27.21 12.30
CA LEU A 44 23.41 -27.45 13.71
C LEU A 44 23.33 -26.16 14.53
N TYR A 45 23.78 -25.03 13.97
CA TYR A 45 23.64 -23.72 14.62
C TYR A 45 22.17 -23.35 14.86
N ASP A 46 21.31 -23.52 13.86
CA ASP A 46 19.87 -23.27 13.98
C ASP A 46 19.24 -24.18 15.05
N GLN A 47 19.59 -25.46 15.05
CA GLN A 47 19.14 -26.42 16.07
C GLN A 47 19.59 -26.04 17.48
N ILE A 48 20.82 -25.55 17.65
CA ILE A 48 21.31 -25.10 18.95
C ILE A 48 20.53 -23.86 19.43
N LEU A 49 20.20 -22.93 18.53
CA LEU A 49 19.39 -21.76 18.86
C LEU A 49 17.97 -22.13 19.27
N GLU A 50 17.35 -23.10 18.59
CA GLU A 50 16.03 -23.63 18.93
C GLU A 50 16.04 -24.31 20.29
N GLN A 51 17.00 -25.21 20.53
CA GLN A 51 17.17 -25.89 21.82
C GLN A 51 17.47 -24.92 22.97
N ALA A 52 18.21 -23.83 22.72
CA ALA A 52 18.46 -22.80 23.72
C ALA A 52 17.18 -22.05 24.10
N LEU A 53 16.27 -21.82 23.14
CA LEU A 53 14.96 -21.24 23.40
C LEU A 53 14.06 -22.21 24.19
N GLU A 54 14.02 -23.48 23.79
CA GLU A 54 13.28 -24.52 24.52
C GLU A 54 13.74 -24.63 25.98
N ARG A 55 15.06 -24.60 26.22
CA ARG A 55 15.61 -24.60 27.58
C ARG A 55 15.23 -23.36 28.36
N ALA A 56 15.32 -22.17 27.76
CA ALA A 56 14.94 -20.93 28.43
C ALA A 56 13.45 -20.93 28.81
N LEU A 57 12.59 -21.55 28.00
CA LEU A 57 11.17 -21.72 28.30
C LEU A 57 10.93 -22.74 29.42
N LEU A 58 11.68 -23.85 29.43
CA LEU A 58 11.57 -24.89 30.46
C LEU A 58 12.20 -24.49 31.81
N GLU A 59 13.23 -23.65 31.81
CA GLU A 59 13.88 -23.09 33.01
C GLU A 59 13.07 -21.94 33.63
N GLN A 60 12.12 -21.37 32.90
CA GLN A 60 11.13 -20.46 33.48
C GLN A 60 10.18 -21.32 34.33
N ASP A 61 10.57 -21.52 35.59
CA ASP A 61 9.80 -22.25 36.58
C ASP A 61 8.35 -21.73 36.55
N VAL A 62 7.43 -22.60 36.17
CA VAL A 62 6.00 -22.36 36.40
C VAL A 62 5.85 -22.42 37.91
N GLU A 63 5.93 -21.26 38.59
CA GLU A 63 5.45 -21.15 39.95
C GLU A 63 4.03 -21.72 39.93
N GLU A 64 3.83 -22.87 40.60
CA GLU A 64 2.51 -23.48 40.71
C GLU A 64 1.57 -22.41 41.25
N ALA A 65 0.61 -22.00 40.42
CA ALA A 65 -0.35 -20.97 40.76
C ALA A 65 -0.93 -21.28 42.14
N SER A 66 -0.56 -20.46 43.13
CA SER A 66 -1.20 -20.48 44.44
C SER A 66 -2.69 -20.25 44.21
N ASP A 67 -3.53 -21.19 44.63
CA ASP A 67 -5.01 -21.16 44.48
C ASP A 67 -5.69 -19.91 45.11
N ASP A 68 -4.91 -19.02 45.75
CA ASP A 68 -5.39 -17.88 46.53
C ASP A 68 -5.08 -16.49 45.89
N ASP A 69 -4.32 -16.44 44.79
CA ASP A 69 -4.00 -15.20 44.08
C ASP A 69 -4.84 -15.02 42.81
N ASP A 70 -5.17 -13.77 42.49
CA ASP A 70 -5.95 -13.37 41.32
C ASP A 70 -5.27 -13.86 40.02
N VAL A 71 -5.76 -14.97 39.48
CA VAL A 71 -5.23 -15.66 38.29
C VAL A 71 -5.04 -14.69 37.12
N GLU A 72 -5.90 -13.68 37.01
CA GLU A 72 -5.83 -12.67 35.95
C GLU A 72 -4.60 -11.76 36.10
N GLN A 73 -4.19 -11.44 37.32
CA GLN A 73 -2.96 -10.68 37.60
C GLN A 73 -1.72 -11.51 37.34
N GLN A 74 -1.71 -12.80 37.71
CA GLN A 74 -0.60 -13.70 37.42
C GLN A 74 -0.41 -13.91 35.90
N ILE A 75 -1.50 -14.05 35.14
CA ILE A 75 -1.45 -14.11 33.67
C ILE A 75 -0.85 -12.82 33.11
N ALA A 76 -1.29 -11.65 33.58
CA ALA A 76 -0.77 -10.37 33.10
C ALA A 76 0.75 -10.19 33.39
N ILE A 77 1.22 -10.71 34.52
CA ILE A 77 2.65 -10.70 34.88
C ILE A 77 3.43 -11.66 33.95
N ALA A 78 2.96 -12.90 33.79
CA ALA A 78 3.58 -13.90 32.93
C ALA A 78 3.64 -13.47 31.45
N GLU A 79 2.57 -12.84 30.94
CA GLU A 79 2.54 -12.27 29.58
C GLU A 79 3.59 -11.17 29.42
N ARG A 80 3.73 -10.28 30.41
CA ARG A 80 4.73 -9.22 30.39
C ARG A 80 6.15 -9.79 30.41
N GLU A 81 6.41 -10.76 31.27
CA GLU A 81 7.72 -11.43 31.36
C GLU A 81 8.07 -12.17 30.07
N LEU A 82 7.10 -12.87 29.46
CA LEU A 82 7.29 -13.51 28.15
C LEU A 82 7.61 -12.49 27.07
N LEU A 83 6.90 -11.36 27.02
CA LEU A 83 7.16 -10.29 26.05
C LEU A 83 8.56 -9.69 26.25
N GLU A 84 8.99 -9.50 27.50
CA GLU A 84 10.34 -9.03 27.82
C GLU A 84 11.42 -10.05 27.41
N ALA A 85 11.22 -11.32 27.71
CA ALA A 85 12.12 -12.41 27.28
C ALA A 85 12.19 -12.52 25.74
N ARG A 86 11.06 -12.39 25.05
CA ARG A 86 11.00 -12.41 23.59
C ARG A 86 11.69 -11.19 22.97
N ALA A 87 11.49 -10.00 23.55
CA ALA A 87 12.14 -8.79 23.10
C ALA A 87 13.67 -8.88 23.28
N THR A 88 14.14 -9.32 24.45
CA THR A 88 15.57 -9.48 24.75
C THR A 88 16.23 -10.54 23.86
N TYR A 89 15.59 -11.69 23.63
CA TYR A 89 16.06 -12.70 22.68
C TYR A 89 16.15 -12.14 21.26
N SER A 90 15.11 -11.44 20.79
CA SER A 90 15.08 -10.83 19.46
C SER A 90 16.20 -9.81 19.27
N VAL A 91 16.44 -8.94 20.27
CA VAL A 91 17.54 -7.97 20.25
C VAL A 91 18.90 -8.68 20.23
N ARG A 92 19.09 -9.70 21.07
CA ARG A 92 20.35 -10.46 21.12
C ARG A 92 20.62 -11.18 19.79
N LYS A 93 19.60 -11.81 19.20
CA LYS A 93 19.68 -12.44 17.87
C LYS A 93 20.08 -11.43 16.80
N LYS A 94 19.41 -10.28 16.74
CA LYS A 94 19.74 -9.20 15.81
C LYS A 94 21.17 -8.67 16.01
N ALA A 95 21.63 -8.54 17.25
CA ALA A 95 22.98 -8.11 17.54
C ALA A 95 24.04 -9.11 17.04
N VAL A 96 23.81 -10.42 17.28
CA VAL A 96 24.70 -11.48 16.77
C VAL A 96 24.71 -11.50 15.24
N GLU A 97 23.53 -11.43 14.62
CA GLU A 97 23.40 -11.37 13.16
C GLU A 97 24.11 -10.14 12.56
N ALA A 98 23.94 -8.97 13.17
CA ALA A 98 24.62 -7.75 12.77
C ALA A 98 26.15 -7.92 12.84
N VAL A 99 26.70 -8.51 13.91
CA VAL A 99 28.14 -8.77 14.02
C VAL A 99 28.61 -9.77 12.95
N LEU A 100 27.85 -10.85 12.73
CA LEU A 100 28.17 -11.88 11.73
C LEU A 100 28.11 -11.36 10.29
N MET A 101 27.28 -10.36 10.00
CA MET A 101 27.22 -9.75 8.67
C MET A 101 28.25 -8.61 8.49
N THR A 102 28.44 -7.77 9.51
CA THR A 102 29.26 -6.56 9.41
C THR A 102 30.74 -6.86 9.35
N ASP A 103 31.27 -7.77 10.18
CA ASP A 103 32.72 -8.05 10.20
C ASP A 103 33.23 -8.63 8.86
N PRO A 104 32.59 -9.65 8.25
CA PRO A 104 32.98 -10.12 6.93
C PRO A 104 32.79 -9.07 5.83
N SER A 105 31.75 -8.22 5.93
CA SER A 105 31.53 -7.14 4.96
C SER A 105 32.61 -6.07 5.02
N LEU A 106 32.99 -5.61 6.22
CA LEU A 106 34.08 -4.68 6.44
C LEU A 106 35.41 -5.29 5.98
N LYS A 107 35.63 -6.57 6.23
CA LYS A 107 36.82 -7.29 5.76
C LYS A 107 36.87 -7.48 4.26
N ALA A 108 35.74 -7.67 3.61
CA ALA A 108 35.66 -7.81 2.16
C ALA A 108 35.94 -6.47 1.44
N VAL A 109 35.46 -5.34 2.00
CA VAL A 109 35.55 -4.02 1.35
C VAL A 109 36.79 -3.24 1.76
N HIS A 110 37.12 -3.19 3.06
CA HIS A 110 38.10 -2.24 3.60
C HIS A 110 39.39 -2.90 4.10
N LEU A 111 39.33 -4.16 4.50
CA LEU A 111 40.51 -4.91 4.91
C LEU A 111 40.93 -5.84 3.77
N LYS A 112 42.17 -6.35 3.81
CA LYS A 112 42.56 -7.40 2.87
C LYS A 112 41.83 -8.67 3.29
N ALA A 113 40.79 -9.04 2.54
CA ALA A 113 40.05 -10.28 2.73
C ALA A 113 41.03 -11.46 2.84
N VAL A 114 40.98 -12.14 3.98
CA VAL A 114 41.92 -13.21 4.33
C VAL A 114 41.35 -14.55 3.90
N SER A 115 40.04 -14.74 4.10
CA SER A 115 39.37 -15.99 3.75
C SER A 115 38.86 -15.99 2.29
N PRO A 116 38.77 -17.16 1.64
CA PRO A 116 38.12 -17.28 0.32
C PRO A 116 36.66 -16.81 0.34
N ALA A 117 35.95 -17.05 1.45
CA ALA A 117 34.57 -16.59 1.63
C ALA A 117 34.48 -15.07 1.65
N GLU A 118 35.34 -14.38 2.40
CA GLU A 118 35.41 -12.90 2.41
C GLU A 118 35.70 -12.32 1.02
N ARG A 119 36.59 -12.96 0.24
CA ARG A 119 36.89 -12.51 -1.13
C ARG A 119 35.72 -12.68 -2.08
N ALA A 120 34.89 -13.70 -1.87
CA ALA A 120 33.70 -13.94 -2.67
C ALA A 120 32.54 -12.97 -2.34
N LEU A 121 32.58 -12.31 -1.18
CA LEU A 121 31.56 -11.32 -0.80
C LEU A 121 31.69 -9.98 -1.54
N LEU A 122 32.89 -9.60 -1.98
CA LEU A 122 33.11 -8.26 -2.56
C LEU A 122 32.23 -7.96 -3.80
N PRO A 123 32.10 -8.86 -4.80
CA PRO A 123 31.20 -8.64 -5.94
C PRO A 123 29.73 -8.52 -5.52
N LEU A 124 29.29 -9.34 -4.55
CA LEU A 124 27.93 -9.33 -4.01
C LEU A 124 27.61 -8.02 -3.30
N ILE A 125 28.55 -7.52 -2.49
CA ILE A 125 28.43 -6.25 -1.79
C ILE A 125 28.35 -5.09 -2.79
N HIS A 126 29.24 -5.07 -3.79
CA HIS A 126 29.21 -4.03 -4.81
C HIS A 126 27.88 -4.00 -5.57
N ARG A 127 27.37 -5.17 -5.97
CA ARG A 127 26.07 -5.30 -6.62
C ARG A 127 24.93 -4.82 -5.73
N ARG A 128 24.92 -5.25 -4.45
CA ARG A 128 23.94 -4.76 -3.47
C ARG A 128 23.96 -3.23 -3.38
N ASP A 129 25.14 -2.63 -3.30
CA ASP A 129 25.29 -1.18 -3.14
C ASP A 129 24.80 -0.42 -4.37
N VAL A 130 25.10 -0.91 -5.59
CA VAL A 130 24.56 -0.34 -6.84
C VAL A 130 23.04 -0.47 -6.89
N LEU A 131 22.49 -1.63 -6.56
CA LEU A 131 21.03 -1.84 -6.53
C LEU A 131 20.35 -0.97 -5.47
N ALA A 132 20.98 -0.77 -4.31
CA ALA A 132 20.46 0.09 -3.25
C ALA A 132 20.40 1.56 -3.70
N LEU A 133 21.44 2.08 -4.35
CA LEU A 133 21.45 3.43 -4.92
C LEU A 133 20.36 3.61 -5.98
N VAL A 134 20.20 2.62 -6.87
CA VAL A 134 19.16 2.65 -7.90
C VAL A 134 17.77 2.63 -7.28
N HIS A 135 17.57 1.79 -6.26
CA HIS A 135 16.31 1.70 -5.53
C HIS A 135 15.98 3.02 -4.83
N GLU A 136 16.94 3.65 -4.17
CA GLU A 136 16.75 4.97 -3.53
C GLU A 136 16.33 6.03 -4.54
N ASN A 137 17.01 6.10 -5.68
CA ASN A 137 16.65 7.03 -6.76
C ASN A 137 15.24 6.77 -7.32
N LEU A 138 14.88 5.50 -7.52
CA LEU A 138 13.56 5.12 -8.01
C LEU A 138 12.47 5.42 -6.98
N ALA A 139 12.74 5.17 -5.70
CA ALA A 139 11.84 5.52 -4.60
C ALA A 139 11.60 7.03 -4.53
N ALA A 140 12.66 7.84 -4.65
CA ALA A 140 12.56 9.30 -4.68
C ALA A 140 11.74 9.81 -5.88
N ALA A 141 12.00 9.27 -7.09
CA ALA A 141 11.22 9.61 -8.28
C ALA A 141 9.75 9.19 -8.14
N HIS A 142 9.50 8.03 -7.53
CA HIS A 142 8.14 7.55 -7.27
C HIS A 142 7.40 8.46 -6.29
N THR A 143 8.05 8.91 -5.20
CA THR A 143 7.45 9.87 -4.27
C THR A 143 7.13 11.19 -4.94
N GLU A 144 8.02 11.70 -5.80
CA GLU A 144 7.77 12.94 -6.56
C GLU A 144 6.56 12.80 -7.50
N ILE A 145 6.45 11.68 -8.22
CA ILE A 145 5.32 11.41 -9.12
C ILE A 145 4.02 11.31 -8.32
N LEU A 146 4.03 10.66 -7.16
CA LEU A 146 2.85 10.57 -6.29
C LEU A 146 2.41 11.95 -5.77
N GLU A 147 3.35 12.78 -5.36
CA GLU A 147 3.06 14.16 -4.94
C GLU A 147 2.48 14.98 -6.09
N ALA A 148 3.09 14.89 -7.28
CA ALA A 148 2.58 15.57 -8.48
C ALA A 148 1.17 15.11 -8.86
N LEU A 149 0.90 13.81 -8.79
CA LEU A 149 -0.43 13.24 -9.03
C LEU A 149 -1.44 13.75 -8.01
N SER A 150 -1.10 13.69 -6.72
CA SER A 150 -1.96 14.19 -5.63
C SER A 150 -2.31 15.68 -5.82
N ASN A 151 -1.32 16.51 -6.15
CA ASN A 151 -1.54 17.92 -6.42
C ASN A 151 -2.45 18.14 -7.64
N ALA A 152 -2.22 17.40 -8.73
CA ALA A 152 -3.06 17.47 -9.92
C ALA A 152 -4.51 17.04 -9.66
N GLU A 153 -4.73 16.04 -8.79
CA GLU A 153 -6.08 15.65 -8.39
C GLU A 153 -6.79 16.73 -7.56
N VAL A 154 -6.07 17.36 -6.62
CA VAL A 154 -6.60 18.48 -5.84
C VAL A 154 -6.98 19.65 -6.75
N ASP A 155 -6.11 20.01 -7.69
CA ASP A 155 -6.38 21.07 -8.67
C ASP A 155 -7.60 20.72 -9.53
N ASN A 156 -7.74 19.46 -9.96
CA ASN A 156 -8.89 19.00 -10.73
C ASN A 156 -10.20 19.14 -9.95
N ARG A 157 -10.21 18.75 -8.66
CA ARG A 157 -11.37 18.94 -7.78
C ARG A 157 -11.73 20.42 -7.65
N GLN A 158 -10.75 21.29 -7.39
CA GLN A 158 -10.98 22.73 -7.29
C GLN A 158 -11.52 23.35 -8.60
N ILE A 159 -10.99 22.94 -9.74
CA ILE A 159 -11.47 23.39 -11.05
C ILE A 159 -12.89 22.90 -11.29
N THR A 160 -13.19 21.65 -10.94
CA THR A 160 -14.53 21.08 -11.06
C THR A 160 -15.54 21.84 -10.19
N GLU A 161 -15.20 22.14 -8.94
CA GLU A 161 -16.04 22.98 -8.06
C GLU A 161 -16.24 24.40 -8.60
N LYS A 162 -15.19 25.02 -9.16
CA LYS A 162 -15.31 26.33 -9.81
C LYS A 162 -16.21 26.26 -11.03
N ASN A 163 -16.06 25.25 -11.87
CA ASN A 163 -16.90 25.04 -13.05
C ASN A 163 -18.36 24.82 -12.64
N GLN A 164 -18.63 24.01 -11.61
CA GLN A 164 -19.97 23.83 -11.08
C GLN A 164 -20.57 25.14 -10.58
N ARG A 165 -19.82 25.95 -9.82
CA ARG A 165 -20.28 27.28 -9.36
C ARG A 165 -20.58 28.21 -10.53
N LEU A 166 -19.70 28.28 -11.53
CA LEU A 166 -19.92 29.10 -12.72
C LEU A 166 -21.16 28.65 -13.49
N VAL A 167 -21.35 27.34 -13.65
CA VAL A 167 -22.57 26.79 -14.28
C VAL A 167 -23.82 27.16 -13.48
N ARG A 168 -23.79 27.05 -12.14
CA ARG A 168 -24.92 27.51 -11.30
C ARG A 168 -25.21 28.99 -11.51
N THR A 169 -24.19 29.86 -11.47
CA THR A 169 -24.38 31.30 -11.69
C THR A 169 -24.90 31.60 -13.10
N LEU A 170 -24.45 30.87 -14.13
CA LEU A 170 -24.98 31.02 -15.49
C LEU A 170 -26.45 30.60 -15.55
N LEU A 171 -26.80 29.47 -14.93
CA LEU A 171 -28.18 29.02 -14.85
C LEU A 171 -29.05 30.07 -14.15
N GLU A 172 -28.65 30.55 -12.97
CA GLU A 172 -29.36 31.61 -12.24
C GLU A 172 -29.56 32.88 -13.08
N LEU A 173 -28.51 33.34 -13.77
CA LEU A 173 -28.61 34.50 -14.67
C LEU A 173 -29.56 34.24 -15.84
N THR A 174 -29.49 33.07 -16.47
CA THR A 174 -30.40 32.70 -17.57
C THR A 174 -31.84 32.44 -17.14
N ASP A 175 -32.06 32.09 -15.87
CA ASP A 175 -33.39 31.87 -15.29
C ASP A 175 -34.02 33.22 -14.87
N GLN A 176 -33.21 34.15 -14.35
CA GLN A 176 -33.61 35.55 -14.14
C GLN A 176 -33.96 36.26 -15.46
N GLU A 177 -33.30 35.89 -16.56
CA GLU A 177 -33.63 36.35 -17.91
C GLU A 177 -34.70 35.50 -18.62
N SER A 178 -35.48 34.66 -17.93
CA SER A 178 -36.51 33.80 -18.55
C SER A 178 -37.53 34.51 -19.47
N SER A 179 -37.56 35.84 -19.49
CA SER A 179 -38.19 36.67 -20.53
C SER A 179 -37.72 36.34 -21.95
N TRP A 180 -36.49 35.81 -22.16
CA TRP A 180 -36.03 35.37 -23.48
C TRP A 180 -36.90 34.24 -24.03
N LYS A 181 -37.47 33.37 -23.18
CA LYS A 181 -38.39 32.30 -23.61
C LYS A 181 -39.69 32.87 -24.20
N GLU A 182 -40.08 34.06 -23.74
CA GLU A 182 -41.24 34.81 -24.25
C GLU A 182 -40.91 35.57 -25.55
N GLU A 183 -39.66 36.02 -25.73
CA GLU A 183 -39.15 36.68 -26.95
C GLU A 183 -38.91 35.72 -28.14
N ILE A 184 -38.82 34.40 -27.92
CA ILE A 184 -38.72 33.42 -29.02
C ILE A 184 -40.02 33.45 -29.85
N THR A 185 -39.99 34.15 -30.98
CA THR A 185 -41.14 34.31 -31.86
C THR A 185 -41.31 33.12 -32.82
N ASP A 186 -40.26 32.31 -33.04
CA ASP A 186 -40.29 31.16 -33.93
C ASP A 186 -40.98 29.93 -33.27
N PRO A 187 -42.12 29.45 -33.81
CA PRO A 187 -42.85 28.32 -33.25
C PRO A 187 -42.08 27.00 -33.28
N LYS A 188 -41.13 26.80 -34.21
CA LYS A 188 -40.33 25.56 -34.28
C LYS A 188 -39.34 25.45 -33.13
N LEU A 189 -38.67 26.56 -32.80
CA LEU A 189 -37.72 26.63 -31.70
C LEU A 189 -38.41 26.42 -30.35
N ARG A 190 -39.63 26.95 -30.16
CA ARG A 190 -40.45 26.68 -28.96
C ARG A 190 -40.81 25.20 -28.80
N ALA A 191 -41.20 24.54 -29.88
CA ALA A 191 -41.55 23.11 -29.85
C ALA A 191 -40.34 22.24 -29.47
N GLN A 192 -39.16 22.54 -30.03
CA GLN A 192 -37.91 21.83 -29.70
C GLN A 192 -37.48 22.04 -28.24
N LEU A 193 -37.67 23.25 -27.70
CA LEU A 193 -37.35 23.57 -26.32
C LEU A 193 -38.27 22.81 -25.35
N GLN A 194 -39.57 22.76 -25.62
CA GLN A 194 -40.53 21.96 -24.85
C GLN A 194 -40.23 20.46 -24.91
N GLU A 195 -39.80 19.94 -26.06
CA GLU A 195 -39.39 18.54 -26.21
C GLU A 195 -38.13 18.23 -25.39
N LEU A 196 -37.14 19.12 -25.40
CA LEU A 196 -35.92 18.99 -24.59
C LEU A 196 -36.21 19.09 -23.09
N GLU A 197 -37.06 20.01 -22.65
CA GLU A 197 -37.48 20.12 -21.25
C GLU A 197 -38.25 18.87 -20.79
N ALA A 198 -39.13 18.33 -21.63
CA ALA A 198 -39.82 17.07 -21.36
C ALA A 198 -38.84 15.88 -21.30
N GLY A 199 -37.86 15.85 -22.20
CA GLY A 199 -36.77 14.88 -22.19
C GLY A 199 -35.94 14.94 -20.90
N HIS A 200 -35.58 16.13 -20.47
CA HIS A 200 -34.81 16.37 -19.24
C HIS A 200 -35.60 15.96 -17.98
N LYS A 201 -36.89 16.29 -17.89
CA LYS A 201 -37.77 15.84 -16.79
C LYS A 201 -37.85 14.31 -16.74
N LYS A 202 -37.95 13.65 -17.90
CA LYS A 202 -37.98 12.18 -17.99
C LYS A 202 -36.65 11.55 -17.58
N SER A 203 -35.51 12.12 -17.98
CA SER A 203 -34.19 11.61 -17.56
C SER A 203 -33.94 11.85 -16.07
N ARG A 204 -34.36 13.00 -15.53
CA ARG A 204 -34.27 13.29 -14.10
C ARG A 204 -35.08 12.29 -13.27
N ALA A 205 -36.34 12.05 -13.62
CA ALA A 205 -37.17 11.06 -12.94
C ALA A 205 -36.57 9.63 -13.01
N ARG A 206 -35.93 9.28 -14.13
CA ARG A 206 -35.19 8.00 -14.25
C ARG A 206 -33.96 7.95 -13.35
N TRP A 207 -33.24 9.06 -13.21
CA TRP A 207 -32.08 9.11 -12.33
C TRP A 207 -32.50 9.05 -10.85
N GLU A 208 -33.54 9.78 -10.44
CA GLU A 208 -34.10 9.74 -9.09
C GLU A 208 -34.58 8.33 -8.72
N THR A 209 -35.26 7.64 -9.64
CA THR A 209 -35.68 6.24 -9.42
C THR A 209 -34.49 5.28 -9.28
N ILE A 210 -33.46 5.41 -10.11
CA ILE A 210 -32.25 4.58 -10.00
C ILE A 210 -31.48 4.87 -8.70
N LYS A 211 -31.33 6.15 -8.32
CA LYS A 211 -30.69 6.57 -7.07
C LYS A 211 -31.44 6.03 -5.85
N GLY A 212 -32.76 6.16 -5.83
CA GLY A 212 -33.59 5.61 -4.75
C GLY A 212 -33.47 4.09 -4.61
N ILE A 213 -33.45 3.36 -5.73
CA ILE A 213 -33.24 1.91 -5.72
C ILE A 213 -31.83 1.56 -5.21
N ALA A 214 -30.79 2.26 -5.68
CA ALA A 214 -29.41 2.01 -5.26
C ALA A 214 -29.20 2.27 -3.76
N SER A 215 -29.72 3.40 -3.24
CA SER A 215 -29.70 3.72 -1.81
C SER A 215 -30.42 2.66 -0.99
N ALA A 216 -31.63 2.24 -1.39
CA ALA A 216 -32.38 1.19 -0.71
C ALA A 216 -31.64 -0.16 -0.69
N VAL A 217 -30.96 -0.53 -1.78
CA VAL A 217 -30.15 -1.76 -1.86
C VAL A 217 -28.96 -1.70 -0.92
N VAL A 218 -28.24 -0.57 -0.88
CA VAL A 218 -27.09 -0.39 0.02
C VAL A 218 -27.52 -0.47 1.48
N VAL A 219 -28.59 0.23 1.87
CA VAL A 219 -29.14 0.18 3.23
C VAL A 219 -29.63 -1.23 3.60
N ALA A 220 -30.33 -1.92 2.69
CA ALA A 220 -30.86 -3.26 2.93
C ALA A 220 -29.78 -4.35 2.95
N SER A 221 -28.63 -4.13 2.33
CA SER A 221 -27.52 -5.09 2.29
C SER A 221 -26.82 -5.29 3.64
N GLY A 222 -27.04 -4.40 4.62
CA GLY A 222 -26.39 -4.44 5.92
C GLY A 222 -24.90 -4.09 5.90
N VAL A 223 -24.39 -3.59 4.77
CA VAL A 223 -23.04 -3.01 4.66
C VAL A 223 -22.97 -1.75 5.52
N ASP A 224 -21.84 -1.54 6.21
CA ASP A 224 -21.60 -0.37 7.07
C ASP A 224 -21.30 0.89 6.23
N TRP A 225 -22.33 1.37 5.52
CA TRP A 225 -22.28 2.50 4.60
C TRP A 225 -22.00 3.84 5.28
N ALA A 226 -22.12 3.93 6.60
CA ALA A 226 -21.87 5.16 7.36
C ALA A 226 -20.38 5.50 7.48
N ARG A 227 -19.50 4.50 7.34
CA ARG A 227 -18.03 4.65 7.44
C ARG A 227 -17.35 4.90 6.09
N ASP A 228 -18.03 4.64 4.99
CA ASP A 228 -17.54 4.87 3.63
C ASP A 228 -18.16 6.16 3.09
N ASP A 229 -17.34 7.17 2.83
CA ASP A 229 -17.79 8.49 2.36
C ASP A 229 -18.58 8.39 1.04
N ALA A 230 -18.22 7.48 0.14
CA ALA A 230 -18.89 7.30 -1.14
C ALA A 230 -20.26 6.63 -1.00
N LEU A 231 -20.39 5.66 -0.08
CA LEU A 231 -21.68 5.04 0.23
C LEU A 231 -22.57 5.98 1.05
N ARG A 232 -21.96 6.79 1.92
CA ARG A 232 -22.66 7.81 2.70
C ARG A 232 -23.25 8.89 1.80
N GLU A 233 -22.52 9.39 0.82
CA GLU A 233 -23.02 10.35 -0.18
C GLU A 233 -24.11 9.74 -1.08
N LEU A 234 -24.00 8.45 -1.42
CA LEU A 234 -25.00 7.76 -2.21
C LEU A 234 -26.33 7.58 -1.45
N VAL A 235 -26.26 7.38 -0.13
CA VAL A 235 -27.43 7.13 0.74
C VAL A 235 -28.04 8.41 1.29
N LEU A 236 -27.23 9.39 1.68
CA LEU A 236 -27.71 10.68 2.17
C LEU A 236 -28.05 11.60 0.99
N ASP A 237 -29.31 11.99 0.89
CA ASP A 237 -29.74 13.03 -0.04
C ASP A 237 -29.40 14.41 0.56
N GLU A 238 -28.39 15.10 0.03
CA GLU A 238 -28.15 16.53 0.35
C GLU A 238 -29.10 17.47 -0.42
N SER A 239 -30.18 16.95 -1.04
CA SER A 239 -31.08 17.72 -1.90
C SER A 239 -32.51 17.89 -1.39
N ASP A 240 -32.77 17.75 -0.08
CA ASP A 240 -34.00 18.27 0.52
C ASP A 240 -33.81 19.76 0.90
N ASP A 241 -33.64 20.60 -0.13
CA ASP A 241 -34.03 22.03 -0.23
C ASP A 241 -33.86 22.55 -1.67
#